data_AF-A0A4Q0I196-F1
#
_entry.id   AF-A0A4Q0I196-F1
#
_cell.length_a   1.000
_cell.length_b   1.000
_cell.length_c   1.000
_cell.angle_alpha   90.00
_cell.angle_beta   90.00
_cell.angle_gamma   90.00
#
_symmetry.space_group_name_H-M   'P 1'
#
loop_
_entity.id
_entity.type
_entity.pdbx_description
1 polymer ?
#
loop_
_entity_poly.entity_id
_entity_poly.type
_entity_poly.pdbx_seq_one_letter_code
_entity_poly.pdbx_strand_id
1 'polypeptide(L)'
;MKNYYEVIDDICYIWVMGKGQQMYALISAEDLPKADSVPGTWTARYSERGETWYVTTNVDGKQIRLHRLIMDVTDPKIEVDHKNWNGLNNCRWNLRLATHSENNQNMRGTRKQNKSNLPGVGEYKGKYRARITVDGKTKYLGYFETPEEAHEAYLKAKAKYHPYSHQARTRD
;
A
#
# COMPACT_ATOMS: atom_id res chain seq x y z
N MET A 1 -21.76 -13.52 -3.16
CA MET A 1 -21.46 -12.84 -1.89
C MET A 1 -22.77 -12.49 -1.19
N LYS A 2 -22.74 -12.04 0.07
CA LYS A 2 -23.95 -11.64 0.82
C LYS A 2 -24.14 -10.12 0.93
N ASN A 3 -23.19 -9.35 0.41
CA ASN A 3 -23.24 -7.89 0.44
C ASN A 3 -24.29 -7.38 -0.55
N TYR A 4 -24.94 -6.27 -0.19
CA TYR A 4 -25.63 -5.45 -1.18
C TYR A 4 -24.60 -4.79 -2.10
N TYR A 5 -24.94 -4.69 -3.38
CA TYR A 5 -24.13 -4.03 -4.38
C TYR A 5 -24.99 -3.35 -5.44
N GLU A 6 -24.40 -2.39 -6.13
CA GLU A 6 -24.98 -1.64 -7.22
C GLU A 6 -23.92 -1.46 -8.30
N VAL A 7 -24.31 -1.65 -9.56
CA VAL A 7 -23.43 -1.42 -10.71
C VAL A 7 -23.88 -0.14 -11.40
N ILE A 8 -22.96 0.81 -11.53
CA ILE A 8 -23.17 2.08 -12.23
C ILE A 8 -22.05 2.16 -13.26
N ASP A 9 -22.42 2.18 -14.54
CA ASP A 9 -21.49 2.11 -15.68
C ASP A 9 -20.50 0.94 -15.56
N ASP A 10 -19.21 1.22 -15.48
CA ASP A 10 -18.12 0.24 -15.41
C ASP A 10 -17.64 -0.03 -13.97
N ILE A 11 -18.36 0.47 -12.95
CA ILE A 11 -17.99 0.33 -11.54
C ILE A 11 -19.09 -0.38 -10.75
N CYS A 12 -18.69 -1.37 -9.95
CA CYS A 12 -19.56 -1.98 -8.96
C CYS A 12 -19.21 -1.46 -7.56
N TYR A 13 -20.22 -0.94 -6.87
CA TYR A 13 -20.19 -0.47 -5.50
C TYR A 13 -20.67 -1.61 -4.60
N ILE A 14 -19.83 -2.07 -3.68
CA ILE A 14 -20.16 -3.14 -2.72
C ILE A 14 -20.25 -2.53 -1.33
N TRP A 15 -21.40 -2.61 -0.69
CA TRP A 15 -21.57 -2.08 0.66
C TRP A 15 -20.91 -3.00 1.67
N VAL A 16 -20.03 -2.43 2.50
CA VAL A 16 -19.22 -3.16 3.49
C VAL A 16 -19.27 -2.45 4.83
N MET A 17 -19.12 -3.21 5.91
CA MET A 17 -18.97 -2.66 7.26
C MET A 17 -17.51 -2.64 7.67
N GLY A 18 -17.05 -1.54 8.28
CA GLY A 18 -15.71 -1.40 8.85
C GLY A 18 -15.76 -0.59 10.14
N LYS A 19 -15.20 -1.12 11.24
CA LYS A 19 -15.25 -0.49 12.58
C LYS A 19 -16.65 0.03 12.99
N GLY A 20 -17.71 -0.71 12.64
CA GLY A 20 -19.09 -0.33 12.95
C GLY A 20 -19.71 0.73 12.01
N GLN A 21 -18.96 1.23 11.04
CA GLN A 21 -19.43 2.19 10.04
C GLN A 21 -19.73 1.49 8.71
N GLN A 22 -20.82 1.89 8.05
CA GLN A 22 -21.13 1.49 6.69
C GLN A 22 -20.29 2.30 5.70
N MET A 23 -19.70 1.60 4.73
CA MET A 23 -18.85 2.14 3.68
C MET A 23 -19.15 1.41 2.37
N TYR A 24 -18.50 1.81 1.28
CA TYR A 24 -18.51 1.05 0.03
C TYR A 24 -17.09 0.74 -0.44
N ALA A 25 -16.92 -0.44 -1.02
CA ALA A 25 -15.77 -0.83 -1.81
C ALA A 25 -16.10 -0.69 -3.30
N LEU A 26 -15.11 -0.33 -4.10
CA LEU A 26 -15.25 -0.25 -5.56
C LEU A 26 -14.52 -1.43 -6.20
N ILE A 27 -15.11 -2.02 -7.22
CA ILE A 27 -14.44 -2.92 -8.17
C ILE A 27 -14.85 -2.54 -9.59
N SER A 28 -14.07 -2.97 -10.59
CA SER A 28 -14.50 -2.92 -11.98
C SER A 28 -15.72 -3.83 -12.15
N ALA A 29 -16.74 -3.40 -12.89
CA ALA A 29 -18.00 -4.16 -13.03
C ALA A 29 -17.75 -5.57 -13.61
N GLU A 30 -16.78 -5.71 -14.52
CA GLU A 30 -16.34 -7.00 -15.08
C GLU A 30 -15.85 -8.01 -14.01
N ASP A 31 -15.40 -7.51 -12.85
CA ASP A 31 -14.85 -8.30 -11.77
C ASP A 31 -15.90 -8.69 -10.71
N LEU A 32 -17.16 -8.23 -10.87
CA LEU A 32 -18.28 -8.59 -10.00
C LEU A 32 -18.45 -10.12 -9.87
N PRO A 33 -18.42 -10.93 -10.95
CA PRO A 33 -18.57 -12.38 -10.82
C PRO A 33 -17.51 -13.00 -9.89
N LYS A 34 -16.29 -12.46 -9.85
CA LYS A 34 -15.25 -12.93 -8.92
C LYS A 34 -15.64 -12.64 -7.47
N ALA A 35 -15.97 -11.38 -7.18
CA ALA A 35 -16.37 -10.97 -5.83
C ALA A 35 -17.62 -11.72 -5.36
N ASP A 36 -18.57 -11.97 -6.26
CA ASP A 36 -19.83 -12.64 -5.98
C ASP A 36 -19.68 -14.17 -5.85
N SER A 37 -18.71 -14.78 -6.52
CA SER A 37 -18.44 -16.22 -6.37
C SER A 37 -17.99 -16.62 -4.97
N VAL A 38 -17.47 -15.67 -4.18
CA VAL A 38 -16.97 -15.96 -2.82
C VAL A 38 -18.14 -15.97 -1.83
N PRO A 39 -18.35 -17.09 -1.10
CA PRO A 39 -19.40 -17.16 -0.09
C PRO A 39 -19.05 -16.25 1.11
N GLY A 40 -20.08 -15.71 1.74
CA GLY A 40 -19.93 -14.86 2.93
C GLY A 40 -20.03 -13.36 2.62
N THR A 41 -19.60 -12.57 3.60
CA THR A 41 -19.74 -11.10 3.57
C THR A 41 -18.36 -10.46 3.52
N TRP A 42 -18.14 -9.60 2.53
CA TRP A 42 -16.99 -8.71 2.47
C TRP A 42 -17.10 -7.62 3.56
N THR A 43 -15.98 -7.36 4.23
CA THR A 43 -15.87 -6.37 5.31
C THR A 43 -14.64 -5.51 5.10
N ALA A 44 -14.66 -4.28 5.59
CA ALA A 44 -13.53 -3.38 5.54
C ALA A 44 -12.70 -3.48 6.84
N ARG A 45 -11.46 -3.93 6.71
CA ARG A 45 -10.50 -4.03 7.82
C ARG A 45 -9.48 -2.90 7.75
N TYR A 46 -9.44 -2.04 8.76
CA TYR A 46 -8.44 -0.97 8.84
C TYR A 46 -7.05 -1.54 9.14
N SER A 47 -6.03 -1.04 8.46
CA SER A 47 -4.62 -1.31 8.71
C SER A 47 -3.95 -0.04 9.21
N GLU A 48 -3.56 -0.03 10.49
CA GLU A 48 -2.84 1.11 11.08
C GLU A 48 -1.48 1.33 10.42
N ARG A 49 -0.79 0.24 10.03
CA ARG A 49 0.51 0.31 9.36
C ARG A 49 0.43 0.97 7.99
N GLY A 50 -0.65 0.70 7.25
CA GLY A 50 -0.86 1.23 5.90
C GLY A 50 -1.70 2.51 5.86
N GLU A 51 -2.26 2.92 7.01
CA GLU A 51 -3.26 4.00 7.11
C GLU A 51 -4.39 3.87 6.07
N THR A 52 -4.82 2.63 5.81
CA THR A 52 -5.78 2.32 4.74
C THR A 52 -6.65 1.13 5.13
N TRP A 53 -7.72 0.92 4.37
CA TRP A 53 -8.64 -0.21 4.55
C TRP A 53 -8.28 -1.35 3.63
N TYR A 54 -8.54 -2.59 4.04
CA TYR A 54 -8.51 -3.75 3.17
C TYR A 54 -9.86 -4.42 3.18
N VAL A 55 -10.40 -4.68 1.99
CA VAL A 55 -11.65 -5.42 1.85
C VAL A 55 -11.34 -6.91 1.91
N THR A 56 -11.87 -7.58 2.93
CA THR A 56 -11.59 -8.99 3.19
C THR A 56 -12.85 -9.75 3.58
N THR A 57 -12.81 -11.07 3.41
CA THR A 57 -13.79 -12.00 3.96
C THR A 57 -13.08 -13.23 4.50
N ASN A 58 -13.75 -14.03 5.33
CA ASN A 58 -13.22 -15.29 5.83
C ASN A 58 -14.11 -16.44 5.32
N VAL A 59 -13.49 -17.41 4.67
CA VAL A 59 -14.15 -18.64 4.17
C VAL A 59 -13.36 -19.81 4.70
N ASP A 60 -14.02 -20.75 5.38
CA ASP A 60 -13.42 -21.97 5.95
C ASP A 60 -12.15 -21.69 6.78
N GLY A 61 -12.19 -20.64 7.59
CA GLY A 61 -11.07 -20.22 8.44
C GLY A 61 -9.92 -19.52 7.70
N LYS A 62 -10.01 -19.32 6.39
CA LYS A 62 -9.01 -18.61 5.58
C LYS A 62 -9.49 -17.21 5.22
N GLN A 63 -8.62 -16.23 5.45
CA GLN A 63 -8.88 -14.86 5.02
C GLN A 63 -8.62 -14.71 3.52
N ILE A 64 -9.62 -14.23 2.80
CA ILE A 64 -9.53 -13.84 1.39
C ILE A 64 -9.51 -12.31 1.33
N ARG A 65 -8.63 -11.75 0.49
CA ARG A 65 -8.51 -10.31 0.26
C ARG A 65 -9.02 -9.97 -1.14
N LEU A 66 -9.92 -8.99 -1.23
CA LEU A 66 -10.62 -8.66 -2.48
C LEU A 66 -9.66 -8.27 -3.60
N HIS A 67 -8.74 -7.33 -3.34
CA HIS A 67 -7.72 -6.91 -4.32
C HIS A 67 -6.91 -8.08 -4.90
N ARG A 68 -6.58 -9.10 -4.09
CA ARG A 68 -5.84 -10.29 -4.56
C ARG A 68 -6.71 -11.20 -5.43
N LEU A 69 -7.97 -11.37 -5.04
CA LEU A 69 -8.95 -12.13 -5.81
C LEU A 69 -9.18 -11.50 -7.18
N ILE A 70 -9.34 -10.17 -7.24
CA ILE A 70 -9.54 -9.44 -8.50
C ILE A 70 -8.37 -9.67 -9.47
N MET A 71 -7.14 -9.66 -8.96
CA MET A 71 -5.93 -9.84 -9.76
C MET A 71 -5.51 -11.30 -9.97
N ASP A 72 -6.31 -12.28 -9.54
CA ASP A 72 -6.01 -13.72 -9.62
C ASP A 72 -4.66 -14.12 -8.95
N VAL A 73 -4.27 -13.42 -7.89
CA VAL A 73 -2.97 -13.64 -7.23
C VAL A 73 -3.09 -14.57 -6.04
N THR A 74 -2.67 -15.81 -6.21
CA THR A 74 -2.61 -16.83 -5.17
C THR A 74 -1.24 -16.93 -4.50
N ASP A 75 -0.15 -16.63 -5.21
CA ASP A 75 1.21 -16.69 -4.66
C ASP A 75 1.39 -15.62 -3.56
N PRO A 76 1.69 -16.01 -2.30
CA PRO A 76 1.89 -15.08 -1.20
C PRO A 76 3.10 -14.15 -1.37
N LYS A 77 4.05 -14.47 -2.26
CA LYS A 77 5.23 -13.63 -2.53
C LYS A 77 4.95 -12.45 -3.45
N ILE A 78 3.83 -12.51 -4.18
CA ILE A 78 3.38 -11.43 -5.06
C ILE A 78 2.43 -10.56 -4.23
N GLU A 79 2.76 -9.28 -4.09
CA GLU A 79 1.89 -8.28 -3.48
C GLU A 79 0.99 -7.65 -4.55
N VAL A 80 -0.20 -7.22 -4.13
CA VAL A 80 -1.11 -6.44 -4.97
C VAL A 80 -1.35 -5.11 -4.26
N ASP A 81 -0.85 -4.04 -4.86
CA ASP A 81 -0.82 -2.68 -4.29
C ASP A 81 -1.86 -1.77 -4.93
N HIS A 82 -2.42 -0.85 -4.15
CA HIS A 82 -3.41 0.14 -4.58
C HIS A 82 -2.72 1.42 -5.04
N LYS A 83 -2.80 1.73 -6.34
CA LYS A 83 -2.09 2.87 -6.95
C LYS A 83 -2.44 4.20 -6.26
N ASN A 84 -3.73 4.42 -5.99
CA ASN A 84 -4.26 5.61 -5.33
C ASN A 84 -4.30 5.53 -3.79
N TRP A 85 -3.75 4.47 -3.18
CA TRP A 85 -3.74 4.26 -1.72
C TRP A 85 -5.10 4.06 -1.03
N ASN A 86 -6.19 4.13 -1.77
CA ASN A 86 -7.51 3.83 -1.26
C ASN A 86 -7.76 2.32 -1.37
N GLY A 87 -7.56 1.59 -0.28
CA GLY A 87 -7.77 0.13 -0.28
C GLY A 87 -9.24 -0.31 -0.29
N LEU A 88 -10.19 0.64 -0.26
CA LEU A 88 -11.58 0.38 -0.66
C LEU A 88 -11.77 0.39 -2.17
N ASN A 89 -10.90 1.06 -2.94
CA ASN A 89 -10.95 1.06 -4.40
C ASN A 89 -10.15 -0.13 -4.97
N ASN A 90 -10.82 -1.24 -5.19
CA ASN A 90 -10.26 -2.48 -5.72
C ASN A 90 -10.50 -2.62 -7.23
N CYS A 91 -10.77 -1.52 -7.95
CA CYS A 91 -10.89 -1.54 -9.40
C CYS A 91 -9.56 -1.94 -10.04
N ARG A 92 -9.61 -2.74 -11.10
CA ARG A 92 -8.42 -3.33 -11.73
C ARG A 92 -7.42 -2.27 -12.19
N TRP A 93 -7.90 -1.15 -12.73
CA TRP A 93 -7.08 -0.02 -13.13
C TRP A 93 -6.32 0.62 -11.95
N ASN A 94 -6.84 0.51 -10.73
CA ASN A 94 -6.22 0.98 -9.50
C ASN A 94 -5.27 -0.04 -8.86
N LEU A 95 -5.27 -1.30 -9.29
CA LEU A 95 -4.43 -2.35 -8.74
C LEU A 95 -3.16 -2.52 -9.58
N ARG A 96 -2.10 -3.03 -8.94
CA ARG A 96 -0.86 -3.44 -9.61
C ARG A 96 -0.17 -4.56 -8.85
N LEU A 97 0.55 -5.39 -9.57
CA LEU A 97 1.49 -6.33 -8.96
C LEU A 97 2.71 -5.57 -8.44
N ALA A 98 3.19 -5.97 -7.28
CA ALA A 98 4.42 -5.48 -6.69
C ALA A 98 5.15 -6.63 -6.00
N THR A 99 6.48 -6.55 -5.98
CA THR A 99 7.28 -7.33 -5.05
C THR A 99 7.14 -6.78 -3.63
N HIS A 100 7.46 -7.57 -2.61
CA HIS A 100 7.54 -7.07 -1.22
C HIS A 100 8.48 -5.85 -1.09
N SER A 101 9.57 -5.78 -1.86
CA SER A 101 10.50 -4.65 -1.85
C SER A 101 9.86 -3.38 -2.40
N GLU A 102 9.14 -3.50 -3.52
CA GLU A 102 8.41 -2.40 -4.15
C GLU A 102 7.25 -1.91 -3.27
N ASN A 103 6.47 -2.83 -2.67
CA ASN A 103 5.43 -2.46 -1.71
C ASN A 103 6.02 -1.77 -0.47
N ASN A 104 7.19 -2.19 0.01
CA ASN A 104 7.84 -1.54 1.14
C ASN A 104 8.32 -0.10 0.87
N GLN A 105 8.39 0.33 -0.40
CA GLN A 105 8.61 1.75 -0.74
C GLN A 105 7.46 2.65 -0.26
N ASN A 106 6.28 2.06 -0.06
CA ASN A 106 5.08 2.70 0.49
C ASN A 106 5.08 2.72 2.03
N MET A 107 6.12 2.26 2.72
CA MET A 107 6.12 2.41 4.18
C MET A 107 6.21 3.88 4.59
N ARG A 108 5.19 4.34 5.31
CA ARG A 108 5.16 5.64 5.98
C ARG A 108 5.80 5.51 7.36
N GLY A 109 6.61 6.49 7.73
CA GLY A 109 7.23 6.61 9.06
C GLY A 109 8.71 6.23 9.13
N THR A 110 9.38 6.84 10.11
CA THR A 110 10.70 6.41 10.59
C THR A 110 10.53 5.15 11.44
N ARG A 111 11.54 4.27 11.47
CA ARG A 111 11.59 3.26 12.55
C ARG A 111 11.59 4.01 13.88
N LYS A 112 10.79 3.56 14.87
CA LYS A 112 10.65 4.15 16.23
C LYS A 112 11.97 4.52 16.93
N GLN A 113 13.11 4.04 16.44
CA GLN A 113 14.46 4.25 16.98
C GLN A 113 15.27 5.34 16.27
N ASN A 114 14.73 6.07 15.28
CA ASN A 114 15.50 7.07 14.55
C ASN A 114 15.54 8.40 15.30
N LYS A 115 16.67 8.69 15.98
CA LYS A 115 16.87 9.89 16.81
C LYS A 115 16.68 11.22 16.05
N SER A 116 16.90 11.24 14.74
CA SER A 116 16.70 12.43 13.90
C SER A 116 15.23 12.65 13.51
N ASN A 117 14.34 11.68 13.73
CA ASN A 117 12.97 11.64 13.21
C ASN A 117 12.82 11.83 11.68
N LEU A 118 13.94 11.91 10.93
CA LEU A 118 13.98 12.06 9.49
C LEU A 118 14.25 10.69 8.83
N PRO A 119 13.37 10.23 7.91
CA PRO A 119 13.60 9.00 7.15
C PRO A 119 14.91 9.03 6.37
N GLY A 120 15.60 7.88 6.36
CA GLY A 120 16.86 7.71 5.61
C GLY A 120 18.10 8.34 6.25
N VAL A 121 17.92 9.11 7.32
CA VAL A 121 19.00 9.81 8.03
C VAL A 121 19.37 9.07 9.31
N GLY A 122 20.67 8.99 9.60
CA GLY A 122 21.15 8.55 10.91
C GLY A 122 22.47 9.25 11.25
N GLU A 123 22.74 9.40 12.54
CA GLU A 123 24.01 9.95 13.01
C GLU A 123 25.14 8.91 12.90
N TYR A 124 26.33 9.36 12.50
CA TYR A 124 27.53 8.55 12.39
C TYR A 124 28.77 9.40 12.64
N LYS A 125 29.48 9.13 13.74
CA LYS A 125 30.75 9.80 14.11
C LYS A 125 30.67 11.33 14.06
N GLY A 126 29.60 11.91 14.61
CA GLY A 126 29.41 13.37 14.65
C GLY A 126 28.93 14.01 13.34
N LYS A 127 28.61 13.22 12.31
CA LYS A 127 27.97 13.67 11.06
C LYS A 127 26.65 12.95 10.83
N TYR A 128 25.84 13.44 9.89
CA TYR A 128 24.61 12.79 9.47
C TYR A 128 24.83 12.03 8.17
N ARG A 129 24.60 10.71 8.18
CA ARG A 129 24.64 9.88 6.97
C ARG A 129 23.25 9.74 6.38
N ALA A 130 23.17 9.88 5.07
CA ALA A 130 21.98 9.56 4.30
C ALA A 130 22.15 8.20 3.60
N ARG A 131 21.13 7.34 3.69
CA ARG A 131 21.11 6.04 3.00
C ARG A 131 19.73 5.68 2.49
N ILE A 132 19.69 4.94 1.39
CA ILE A 132 18.46 4.37 0.84
C ILE A 132 18.67 2.90 0.51
N THR A 133 17.67 2.07 0.78
CA THR A 133 17.69 0.65 0.38
C THR A 133 16.93 0.50 -0.92
N VAL A 134 17.58 -0.06 -1.94
CA VAL A 134 17.00 -0.34 -3.25
C VAL A 134 17.31 -1.80 -3.57
N ASP A 135 16.28 -2.59 -3.85
CA ASP A 135 16.40 -4.03 -4.16
C ASP A 135 17.22 -4.83 -3.13
N GLY A 136 16.96 -4.55 -1.84
CA GLY A 136 17.67 -5.18 -0.72
C GLY A 136 19.10 -4.68 -0.48
N LYS A 137 19.64 -3.82 -1.35
CA LYS A 137 20.99 -3.26 -1.21
C LYS A 137 20.94 -1.83 -0.68
N THR A 138 21.75 -1.55 0.33
CA THR A 138 21.87 -0.20 0.90
C THR A 138 22.82 0.63 0.04
N LYS A 139 22.33 1.74 -0.50
CA LYS A 139 23.12 2.79 -1.16
C LYS A 139 23.40 3.92 -0.18
N TYR A 140 24.66 4.28 -0.03
CA TYR A 140 25.09 5.44 0.74
C TYR A 140 25.01 6.68 -0.15
N LEU A 141 24.32 7.72 0.34
CA LEU A 141 24.06 8.94 -0.41
C LEU A 141 25.02 10.07 -0.02
N GLY A 142 25.73 9.92 1.11
CA GLY A 142 26.73 10.87 1.58
C GLY A 142 26.71 11.03 3.10
N TYR A 143 27.63 11.89 3.55
CA TYR A 143 27.68 12.43 4.91
C TYR A 143 27.48 13.94 4.83
N PHE A 144 26.71 14.47 5.77
CA PHE A 144 26.28 15.86 5.82
C PHE A 144 26.47 16.41 7.22
N GLU A 145 26.58 17.73 7.34
CA GLU A 145 26.77 18.40 8.63
C GLU A 145 25.44 18.53 9.39
N THR A 146 24.32 18.58 8.67
CA THR A 146 22.99 18.69 9.27
C THR A 146 22.08 17.50 8.92
N PRO A 147 21.11 17.15 9.79
CA PRO A 147 20.13 16.12 9.48
C PRO A 147 19.23 16.49 8.30
N GLU A 148 18.96 17.78 8.09
CA GLU A 148 18.13 18.30 7.01
C GLU A 148 18.77 18.09 5.64
N GLU A 149 20.07 18.40 5.49
CA GLU A 149 20.83 18.17 4.25
C GLU A 149 20.86 16.67 3.89
N ALA A 150 21.10 15.82 4.90
CA ALA A 150 21.04 14.37 4.72
C ALA A 150 19.65 13.91 4.29
N HIS A 151 18.60 14.52 4.83
CA HIS A 151 17.23 14.20 4.46
C HIS A 151 16.89 14.63 3.04
N GLU A 152 17.36 15.80 2.60
CA GLU A 152 17.16 16.27 1.22
C GLU A 152 17.82 15.33 0.21
N ALA A 153 19.05 14.88 0.49
CA ALA A 153 19.73 13.87 -0.34
C ALA A 153 18.94 12.55 -0.39
N TYR A 154 18.36 12.13 0.74
CA TYR A 154 17.46 10.99 0.79
C TYR A 154 16.20 11.19 -0.05
N LEU A 155 15.53 12.35 0.02
CA LEU A 155 14.33 12.64 -0.77
C LEU A 155 14.61 12.62 -2.27
N LYS A 156 15.73 13.20 -2.72
CA LYS A 156 16.18 13.14 -4.12
C LYS A 156 16.39 11.69 -4.58
N ALA A 157 17.07 10.89 -3.75
CA ALA A 157 17.28 9.48 -4.05
C ALA A 157 15.99 8.67 -4.03
N LYS A 158 15.05 8.97 -3.13
CA LYS A 158 13.75 8.31 -3.03
C LYS A 158 12.89 8.58 -4.26
N ALA A 159 12.84 9.83 -4.71
CA ALA A 159 12.16 10.17 -5.97
C ALA A 159 12.75 9.42 -7.18
N LYS A 160 14.07 9.22 -7.19
CA LYS A 160 14.76 8.51 -8.29
C LYS A 160 14.62 6.99 -8.24
N TYR A 161 14.72 6.38 -7.06
CA TYR A 161 14.86 4.92 -6.91
C TYR A 161 13.61 4.23 -6.37
N HIS A 162 12.64 4.96 -5.81
CA HIS A 162 11.41 4.41 -5.26
C HIS A 162 10.15 4.89 -6.00
N PRO A 163 9.94 4.46 -7.27
CA PRO A 163 8.79 4.89 -8.08
C PRO A 163 7.45 4.37 -7.54
N TYR A 164 7.48 3.40 -6.62
CA TYR A 164 6.28 2.91 -5.98
C TYR A 164 5.81 3.84 -4.85
N SER A 165 6.68 4.70 -4.30
CA SER A 165 6.39 5.54 -3.13
C SER A 165 5.41 6.70 -3.40
N HIS A 166 4.71 7.15 -2.35
CA HIS A 166 3.74 8.27 -2.40
C HIS A 166 4.33 9.57 -2.96
N GLN A 167 5.55 9.94 -2.53
CA GLN A 167 6.22 11.18 -2.94
C GLN A 167 6.59 11.22 -4.43
N ALA A 168 6.69 10.05 -5.08
CA ALA A 168 6.94 9.95 -6.51
C ALA A 168 5.65 10.08 -7.35
N ARG A 169 4.46 10.00 -6.74
CA ARG A 169 3.15 9.98 -7.43
C ARG A 169 2.34 11.26 -7.30
N THR A 170 2.62 12.09 -6.30
CA THR A 170 1.93 13.38 -6.09
C THR A 170 2.61 14.53 -6.81
N ARG A 171 3.33 14.27 -7.91
CA ARG A 171 4.06 15.27 -8.70
C ARG A 171 3.45 15.54 -10.07
N ASP A 172 2.27 15.00 -10.33
CA ASP A 172 1.46 15.31 -11.53
C ASP A 172 0.20 16.06 -11.12
#